data_AF-A0A8B6LM97-F1
#
_entry.id   AF-A0A8B6LM97-F1
#
_cell.length_a   1.000
_cell.length_b   1.000
_cell.length_c   1.000
_cell.angle_alpha   90.00
_cell.angle_beta   90.00
_cell.angle_gamma   90.00
#
_symmetry.space_group_name_H-M   'P 1'
#
loop_
_entity.id
_entity.type
_entity.pdbx_description
1 polymer ?
#
loop_
_entity_poly.entity_id
_entity_poly.type
_entity_poly.pdbx_seq_one_letter_code
_entity_poly.pdbx_strand_id
1 'polypeptide(L)'
;MDSKKDASRVHEARTQNGLRRRLHEVSQLPYTLRQDAQAHWGAGIELNTPRENGSYTGPVISSGCYLVQRVDERSVIVHRLADVDISANDNLRRRASENRLSGVQMRISYDGVTATAHFHDPECAAIEEIFGRILRAAAERLGTSSDTYDVFAQQLDEVKEALLEKLRPRPSPARYGRASCTPWQTAAVTGPPSPTHRR
;
A
#
# COMPACT_ATOMS: atom_id res chain seq x y z
N MET A 1 -7.27 -24.36 21.38
CA MET A 1 -8.01 -23.35 22.17
C MET A 1 -7.13 -22.11 22.17
N ASP A 2 -7.06 -21.32 21.10
CA ASP A 2 -6.02 -20.27 20.99
C ASP A 2 -6.50 -18.95 20.38
N SER A 3 -7.82 -18.73 20.27
CA SER A 3 -8.37 -17.48 19.73
C SER A 3 -8.18 -16.27 20.66
N LYS A 4 -7.81 -16.46 21.93
CA LYS A 4 -7.57 -15.35 22.89
C LYS A 4 -6.18 -14.71 22.73
N LYS A 5 -5.17 -15.45 22.28
CA LYS A 5 -3.76 -14.97 22.26
C LYS A 5 -3.49 -14.06 21.06
N ASP A 6 -4.06 -14.34 19.89
CA ASP A 6 -3.96 -13.47 18.71
C ASP A 6 -4.70 -12.15 18.88
N ALA A 7 -5.90 -12.17 19.47
CA ALA A 7 -6.65 -10.94 19.76
C ALA A 7 -5.89 -10.02 20.73
N SER A 8 -5.16 -10.59 21.69
CA SER A 8 -4.36 -9.84 22.66
C SER A 8 -3.20 -9.11 21.99
N ARG A 9 -2.50 -9.76 21.06
CA ARG A 9 -1.33 -9.18 20.35
C ARG A 9 -1.73 -8.09 19.36
N VAL A 10 -2.86 -8.25 18.67
CA VAL A 10 -3.44 -7.22 17.79
C VAL A 10 -3.93 -6.03 18.62
N HIS A 11 -4.53 -6.28 19.80
CA HIS A 11 -4.95 -5.22 20.70
C HIS A 11 -3.75 -4.46 21.29
N GLU A 12 -2.70 -5.15 21.73
CA GLU A 12 -1.48 -4.55 22.30
C GLU A 12 -0.71 -3.72 21.26
N ALA A 13 -0.61 -4.20 20.01
CA ALA A 13 -0.07 -3.41 18.90
C ALA A 13 -0.94 -2.16 18.60
N ARG A 14 -2.28 -2.26 18.67
CA ARG A 14 -3.18 -1.10 18.56
C ARG A 14 -2.99 -0.12 19.72
N THR A 15 -2.80 -0.59 20.94
CA THR A 15 -2.62 0.23 22.14
C THR A 15 -1.26 0.94 22.14
N GLN A 16 -0.18 0.24 21.76
CA GLN A 16 1.14 0.85 21.57
C GLN A 16 1.14 1.88 20.43
N ASN A 17 0.42 1.62 19.34
CA ASN A 17 0.26 2.58 18.26
C ASN A 17 -0.59 3.80 18.72
N GLY A 18 -1.55 3.61 19.64
CA GLY A 18 -2.34 4.69 20.24
C GLY A 18 -1.52 5.75 20.99
N LEU A 19 -0.37 5.36 21.57
CA LEU A 19 0.52 6.23 22.35
C LEU A 19 1.52 7.04 21.51
N ARG A 20 1.69 6.68 20.24
CA ARG A 20 2.67 7.33 19.34
C ARG A 20 2.10 8.62 18.75
N ARG A 21 2.92 9.66 18.64
CA ARG A 21 2.51 10.96 18.11
C ARG A 21 1.98 10.84 16.68
N ARG A 22 0.84 11.48 16.39
CA ARG A 22 0.34 11.65 15.02
C ARG A 22 1.22 12.64 14.26
N LEU A 23 1.55 12.31 13.01
CA LEU A 23 2.46 13.13 12.19
C LEU A 23 1.77 14.37 11.62
N HIS A 24 0.44 14.32 11.47
CA HIS A 24 -0.39 15.47 11.13
C HIS A 24 -1.83 15.24 11.60
N GLU A 25 -2.65 16.28 11.56
CA GLU A 25 -4.05 16.22 11.99
C GLU A 25 -4.99 15.90 10.83
N VAL A 26 -6.07 15.17 11.13
CA VAL A 26 -7.12 14.83 10.14
C VAL A 26 -7.78 16.10 9.60
N SER A 27 -7.88 17.16 10.41
CA SER A 27 -8.45 18.46 10.00
C SER A 27 -7.63 19.18 8.93
N GLN A 28 -6.37 18.82 8.74
CA GLN A 28 -5.50 19.39 7.70
C GLN A 28 -5.65 18.69 6.35
N LEU A 29 -6.43 17.61 6.28
CA LEU A 29 -6.61 16.83 5.06
C LEU A 29 -7.69 17.46 4.16
N PRO A 30 -7.47 17.50 2.83
CA PRO A 30 -8.51 17.92 1.88
C PRO A 30 -9.77 17.06 2.01
N TYR A 31 -10.94 17.70 1.99
CA TYR A 31 -12.23 17.00 2.06
C TYR A 31 -12.43 16.00 0.92
N THR A 32 -11.85 16.28 -0.25
CA THR A 32 -11.91 15.40 -1.43
C THR A 32 -11.35 14.00 -1.16
N LEU A 33 -10.35 13.87 -0.29
CA LEU A 33 -9.77 12.55 0.06
C LEU A 33 -10.80 11.63 0.72
N ARG A 34 -11.72 12.20 1.51
CA ARG A 34 -12.82 11.43 2.10
C ARG A 34 -13.76 10.91 1.03
N GLN A 35 -14.09 11.76 0.06
CA GLN A 35 -14.99 11.39 -1.03
C GLN A 35 -14.38 10.31 -1.91
N ASP A 36 -13.10 10.44 -2.26
CA ASP A 36 -12.37 9.46 -3.07
C ASP A 36 -12.31 8.09 -2.36
N ALA A 37 -12.00 8.10 -1.08
CA ALA A 37 -11.92 6.89 -0.27
C ALA A 37 -13.30 6.23 -0.09
N GLN A 38 -14.36 7.03 0.11
CA GLN A 38 -15.73 6.52 0.22
C GLN A 38 -16.25 5.99 -1.12
N ALA A 39 -15.90 6.62 -2.24
CA ALA A 39 -16.24 6.13 -3.57
C ALA A 39 -15.59 4.77 -3.87
N HIS A 40 -14.39 4.53 -3.33
CA HIS A 40 -13.63 3.30 -3.59
C HIS A 40 -13.94 2.16 -2.59
N TRP A 41 -14.19 2.46 -1.31
CA TRP A 41 -14.37 1.44 -0.26
C TRP A 41 -15.71 1.52 0.49
N GLY A 42 -16.57 2.48 0.16
CA GLY A 42 -17.90 2.66 0.76
C GLY A 42 -17.95 3.69 1.89
N ALA A 43 -19.17 4.04 2.30
CA ALA A 43 -19.44 5.17 3.20
C ALA A 43 -18.96 4.97 4.66
N GLY A 44 -18.65 3.74 5.07
CA GLY A 44 -18.32 3.38 6.46
C GLY A 44 -16.85 3.55 6.86
N ILE A 45 -16.07 4.29 6.08
CA ILE A 45 -14.64 4.48 6.35
C ILE A 45 -14.35 5.65 7.29
N GLU A 46 -13.30 5.49 8.08
CA GLU A 46 -12.77 6.45 9.03
C GLU A 46 -11.35 6.84 8.60
N LEU A 47 -11.15 8.14 8.34
CA LEU A 47 -9.84 8.68 8.00
C LEU A 47 -9.05 8.94 9.27
N ASN A 48 -7.83 8.45 9.26
CA ASN A 48 -6.83 8.61 10.29
C ASN A 48 -5.53 9.09 9.65
N THR A 49 -4.63 9.59 10.49
CA THR A 49 -3.30 10.03 10.08
C THR A 49 -2.23 9.05 10.57
N PRO A 50 -1.12 8.93 9.83
CA PRO A 50 0.00 8.12 10.24
C PRO A 50 0.60 8.66 11.53
N ARG A 51 1.20 7.74 12.27
CA ARG A 51 1.89 8.01 13.52
C ARG A 51 3.37 7.76 13.34
N GLU A 52 4.17 8.41 14.18
CA GLU A 52 5.61 8.17 14.22
C GLU A 52 5.89 6.67 14.40
N ASN A 53 6.87 6.16 13.66
CA ASN A 53 7.26 4.75 13.68
C ASN A 53 6.13 3.74 13.33
N GLY A 54 5.00 4.22 12.77
CA GLY A 54 3.86 3.38 12.40
C GLY A 54 4.15 2.52 11.16
N SER A 55 3.59 1.31 11.10
CA SER A 55 3.65 0.45 9.92
C SER A 55 2.23 0.10 9.49
N TYR A 56 1.94 0.32 8.22
CA TYR A 56 0.61 0.25 7.64
C TYR A 56 0.63 -0.59 6.38
N THR A 57 -0.26 -1.57 6.31
CA THR A 57 -0.31 -2.53 5.21
C THR A 57 -1.70 -2.57 4.65
N GLY A 58 -1.83 -2.51 3.33
CA GLY A 58 -3.14 -2.35 2.71
C GLY A 58 -3.10 -1.92 1.25
N PRO A 59 -4.24 -2.01 0.54
CA PRO A 59 -4.37 -1.41 -0.77
C PRO A 59 -4.37 0.11 -0.64
N VAL A 60 -3.72 0.79 -1.59
CA VAL A 60 -3.65 2.25 -1.64
C VAL A 60 -4.44 2.84 -2.80
N ILE A 61 -4.82 4.10 -2.65
CA ILE A 61 -5.35 4.96 -3.71
C ILE A 61 -4.43 6.19 -3.78
N SER A 62 -3.99 6.52 -4.99
CA SER A 62 -3.31 7.79 -5.27
C SER A 62 -4.35 8.88 -5.46
N SER A 63 -4.33 9.93 -4.63
CA SER A 63 -5.17 11.12 -4.81
C SER A 63 -4.37 12.39 -4.56
N GLY A 64 -4.05 13.09 -5.65
CA GLY A 64 -3.24 14.31 -5.61
C GLY A 64 -1.87 14.08 -4.96
N CYS A 65 -1.58 14.83 -3.90
CA CYS A 65 -0.33 14.73 -3.13
C CYS A 65 -0.40 13.71 -1.98
N TYR A 66 -1.36 12.79 -2.00
CA TYR A 66 -1.62 11.85 -0.91
C TYR A 66 -1.72 10.40 -1.40
N LEU A 67 -1.28 9.49 -0.55
CA LEU A 67 -1.62 8.07 -0.63
C LEU A 67 -2.64 7.77 0.46
N VAL A 68 -3.79 7.27 0.04
CA VAL A 68 -4.87 6.88 0.95
C VAL A 68 -4.81 5.36 1.05
N GLN A 69 -4.53 4.81 2.23
CA GLN A 69 -4.32 3.39 2.45
C GLN A 69 -5.39 2.80 3.35
N ARG A 70 -6.08 1.75 2.90
CA ARG A 70 -7.02 1.02 3.76
C ARG A 70 -6.26 0.00 4.59
N VAL A 71 -6.25 0.17 5.91
CA VAL A 71 -5.50 -0.70 6.84
C VAL A 71 -6.39 -1.66 7.63
N ASP A 72 -7.69 -1.41 7.64
CA ASP A 72 -8.71 -2.27 8.24
C ASP A 72 -10.02 -2.13 7.46
N GLU A 73 -11.07 -2.87 7.84
CA GLU A 73 -12.36 -2.85 7.18
C GLU A 73 -12.94 -1.43 7.09
N ARG A 74 -12.74 -0.61 8.14
CA ARG A 74 -13.20 0.78 8.20
C ARG A 74 -12.07 1.81 8.28
N SER A 75 -10.87 1.42 8.72
CA SER A 75 -9.80 2.39 8.97
C SER A 75 -8.98 2.65 7.71
N VAL A 76 -8.81 3.93 7.40
CA VAL A 76 -8.00 4.44 6.30
C VAL A 76 -6.94 5.40 6.83
N ILE A 77 -5.68 5.19 6.46
CA ILE A 77 -4.57 6.08 6.80
C ILE A 77 -4.25 6.95 5.60
N VAL A 78 -4.11 8.26 5.83
CA VAL A 78 -3.73 9.21 4.78
C VAL A 78 -2.29 9.63 4.93
N HIS A 79 -1.46 9.23 3.97
CA HIS A 79 -0.06 9.58 3.90
C HIS A 79 0.14 10.77 2.98
N ARG A 80 1.02 11.71 3.35
CA ARG A 80 1.52 12.71 2.41
C ARG A 80 2.56 12.05 1.53
N LEU A 81 2.42 12.20 0.21
CA LEU A 81 3.35 11.59 -0.75
C LEU A 81 4.78 12.11 -0.56
N ALA A 82 4.93 13.36 -0.13
CA ALA A 82 6.22 13.99 0.15
C ALA A 82 6.99 13.32 1.31
N ASP A 83 6.29 12.65 2.23
CA ASP A 83 6.89 11.99 3.39
C ASP A 83 7.19 10.52 3.12
N VAL A 84 6.82 9.99 1.95
CA VAL A 84 6.91 8.56 1.61
C VAL A 84 7.92 8.36 0.48
N ASP A 85 9.01 7.68 0.79
CA ASP A 85 9.98 7.22 -0.20
C ASP A 85 9.45 5.99 -0.94
N ILE A 86 9.07 6.21 -2.20
CA ILE A 86 8.62 5.17 -3.15
C ILE A 86 9.79 4.68 -4.01
N SER A 87 10.92 5.38 -3.99
CA SER A 87 12.08 5.09 -4.84
C SER A 87 12.83 3.82 -4.42
N ALA A 88 12.62 3.36 -3.19
CA ALA A 88 13.14 2.10 -2.66
C ALA A 88 12.74 0.85 -3.48
N ASN A 89 11.77 0.96 -4.39
CA ASN A 89 11.37 -0.13 -5.29
C ASN A 89 11.16 0.38 -6.72
N ASP A 90 12.00 -0.05 -7.65
CA ASP A 90 11.94 0.36 -9.07
C ASP A 90 10.56 0.16 -9.71
N ASN A 91 9.85 -0.90 -9.30
CA ASN A 91 8.52 -1.21 -9.81
C ASN A 91 7.46 -0.24 -9.27
N LEU A 92 7.57 0.14 -7.99
CA LEU A 92 6.71 1.19 -7.42
C LEU A 92 7.05 2.56 -8.00
N ARG A 93 8.34 2.88 -8.19
CA ARG A 93 8.78 4.13 -8.83
C ARG A 93 8.19 4.25 -10.24
N ARG A 94 8.22 3.17 -11.03
CA ARG A 94 7.59 3.14 -12.35
C ARG A 94 6.08 3.36 -12.27
N ARG A 95 5.37 2.62 -11.39
CA ARG A 95 3.91 2.81 -11.22
C ARG A 95 3.55 4.21 -10.73
N ALA A 96 4.34 4.80 -9.86
CA ALA A 96 4.18 6.18 -9.41
C ALA A 96 4.27 7.16 -10.59
N SER A 97 5.27 7.00 -11.46
CA SER A 97 5.42 7.84 -12.66
C SER A 97 4.27 7.70 -13.67
N GLU A 98 3.61 6.54 -13.70
CA GLU A 98 2.47 6.25 -14.57
C GLU A 98 1.11 6.60 -13.90
N ASN A 99 1.11 7.13 -12.67
CA ASN A 99 -0.06 7.33 -11.81
C ASN A 99 -0.91 6.06 -11.61
N ARG A 100 -0.24 4.91 -11.48
CA ARG A 100 -0.82 3.56 -11.35
C ARG A 100 -0.58 2.95 -9.97
N LEU A 101 -0.50 3.78 -8.93
CA LEU A 101 -0.39 3.31 -7.55
C LEU A 101 -1.76 2.89 -6.98
N SER A 102 -2.87 3.42 -7.51
CA SER A 102 -4.20 3.03 -7.05
C SER A 102 -4.46 1.54 -7.27
N GLY A 103 -4.96 0.86 -6.23
CA GLY A 103 -5.20 -0.58 -6.19
C GLY A 103 -3.96 -1.41 -5.87
N VAL A 104 -2.78 -0.80 -5.74
CA VAL A 104 -1.55 -1.52 -5.36
C VAL A 104 -1.59 -1.85 -3.88
N GLN A 105 -1.29 -3.10 -3.54
CA GLN A 105 -1.10 -3.53 -2.17
C GLN A 105 0.30 -3.12 -1.71
N MET A 106 0.37 -2.31 -0.66
CA MET A 106 1.63 -1.70 -0.19
C MET A 106 1.78 -1.85 1.32
N ARG A 107 3.04 -1.86 1.76
CA ARG A 107 3.43 -1.66 3.15
C ARG A 107 4.18 -0.33 3.23
N ILE A 108 3.69 0.58 4.07
CA ILE A 108 4.29 1.89 4.33
C ILE A 108 4.73 1.89 5.80
N SER A 109 6.04 1.98 6.03
CA SER A 109 6.61 1.98 7.38
C SER A 109 7.32 3.30 7.63
N TYR A 110 6.96 3.96 8.72
CA TYR A 110 7.60 5.19 9.18
C TYR A 110 8.83 4.87 10.04
N ASP A 111 9.88 5.65 9.84
CA ASP A 111 11.00 5.83 10.75
C ASP A 111 11.04 7.31 11.13
N GLY A 112 10.62 7.61 12.36
CA GLY A 112 10.28 8.97 12.79
C GLY A 112 9.15 9.57 11.96
N VAL A 113 9.45 10.58 11.15
CA VAL A 113 8.50 11.35 10.34
C VAL A 113 8.47 10.96 8.86
N THR A 114 9.52 10.27 8.40
CA THR A 114 9.65 9.78 7.02
C THR A 114 9.20 8.34 6.93
N ALA A 115 8.72 7.92 5.77
CA ALA A 115 8.33 6.53 5.53
C ALA A 115 9.00 5.95 4.30
N THR A 116 9.14 4.63 4.30
CA THR A 116 9.52 3.85 3.13
C THR A 116 8.34 2.98 2.69
N ALA A 117 8.07 2.99 1.39
CA ALA A 117 7.01 2.19 0.78
C ALA A 117 7.57 0.96 0.07
N HIS A 118 6.97 -0.19 0.36
CA HIS A 118 7.27 -1.47 -0.29
C HIS A 118 6.02 -2.06 -0.89
N PHE A 119 6.19 -2.80 -2.00
CA PHE A 119 5.12 -3.64 -2.52
C PHE A 119 4.82 -4.72 -1.49
N HIS A 120 3.54 -4.99 -1.26
CA HIS A 120 3.12 -6.03 -0.34
C HIS A 120 2.24 -7.01 -1.10
N ASP A 121 2.76 -8.19 -1.41
CA ASP A 121 1.96 -9.26 -1.98
C ASP A 121 1.29 -10.03 -0.84
N PRO A 122 -0.06 -10.03 -0.73
CA PRO A 122 -0.75 -10.69 0.37
C PRO A 122 -0.54 -12.21 0.37
N GLU A 123 -0.32 -12.84 -0.80
CA GLU A 123 -0.02 -14.27 -0.87
C GLU A 123 1.40 -14.56 -0.35
N CYS A 124 2.39 -13.77 -0.77
CA CYS A 124 3.75 -13.88 -0.25
C CYS A 124 3.80 -13.63 1.26
N ALA A 125 3.04 -12.65 1.76
CA ALA A 125 2.97 -12.35 3.18
C ALA A 125 2.37 -13.49 4.01
N ALA A 126 1.31 -14.14 3.50
CA ALA A 126 0.73 -15.31 4.14
C ALA A 126 1.73 -16.48 4.20
N ILE A 127 2.51 -16.67 3.14
CA ILE A 127 3.58 -17.67 3.10
C ILE A 127 4.66 -17.35 4.14
N GLU A 128 5.17 -16.12 4.17
CA GLU A 128 6.16 -15.69 5.17
C GLU A 128 5.66 -15.92 6.60
N GLU A 129 4.38 -15.62 6.86
CA GLU A 129 3.78 -15.85 8.18
C GLU A 129 3.74 -17.34 8.55
N ILE A 130 3.30 -18.21 7.62
CA ILE A 130 3.25 -19.66 7.85
C ILE A 130 4.65 -20.19 8.15
N PHE A 131 5.65 -19.80 7.37
CA PHE A 131 7.03 -20.23 7.56
C PHE A 131 7.60 -19.73 8.90
N GLY A 132 7.30 -18.49 9.29
CA GLY A 132 7.66 -17.97 10.61
C GLY A 132 7.00 -18.73 11.78
N ARG A 133 5.76 -19.22 11.60
CA ARG A 133 5.09 -20.08 12.59
C ARG A 133 5.77 -21.46 12.68
N ILE A 134 6.17 -22.04 11.55
CA ILE A 134 6.92 -23.31 11.52
C ILE A 134 8.27 -23.17 12.23
N LEU A 135 9.04 -22.11 11.93
CA LEU A 135 10.32 -21.84 12.60
C LEU A 135 10.15 -21.69 14.11
N ARG A 136 9.12 -20.97 14.56
CA ARG A 136 8.83 -20.83 16.00
C ARG A 136 8.53 -22.19 16.65
N ALA A 137 7.68 -23.01 16.02
CA ALA A 137 7.37 -24.34 16.54
C ALA A 137 8.61 -25.26 16.56
N ALA A 138 9.48 -25.15 15.55
CA ALA A 138 10.75 -25.88 15.51
C ALA A 138 11.71 -25.41 16.60
N ALA A 139 11.84 -24.10 16.81
CA ALA A 139 12.66 -23.51 17.87
C ALA A 139 12.23 -24.00 19.27
N GLU A 140 10.92 -24.05 19.53
CA GLU A 140 10.36 -24.55 20.79
C GLU A 140 10.65 -26.03 21.02
N ARG A 141 10.77 -26.84 19.96
CA ARG A 141 10.99 -28.29 20.05
C ARG A 141 12.46 -28.70 20.02
N LEU A 142 13.28 -28.02 19.22
CA LEU A 142 14.66 -28.38 18.93
C LEU A 142 15.67 -27.53 19.71
N GLY A 143 15.25 -26.35 20.19
CA GLY A 143 16.13 -25.34 20.73
C GLY A 143 16.86 -24.56 19.63
N THR A 144 16.86 -23.24 19.72
CA THR A 144 17.47 -22.34 18.71
C THR A 144 18.99 -22.40 18.64
N SER A 145 19.65 -23.09 19.56
CA SER A 145 21.11 -23.26 19.62
C SER A 145 21.56 -24.67 19.19
N SER A 146 20.69 -25.41 18.51
CA SER A 146 20.96 -26.77 18.04
C SER A 146 21.32 -26.75 16.56
N ASP A 147 22.41 -27.44 16.18
CA ASP A 147 22.79 -27.62 14.77
C ASP A 147 21.64 -28.21 13.93
N THR A 148 20.77 -29.01 14.55
CA THR A 148 19.57 -29.57 13.88
C THR A 148 18.54 -28.50 13.55
N TYR A 149 18.37 -27.51 14.42
CA TYR A 149 17.50 -26.36 14.15
C TYR A 149 18.05 -25.51 13.02
N ASP A 150 19.36 -25.26 13.00
CA ASP A 150 19.99 -24.43 11.96
C ASP A 150 19.87 -25.07 10.58
N VAL A 151 20.14 -26.38 10.46
CA VAL A 151 19.95 -27.12 9.21
C VAL A 151 18.48 -27.12 8.77
N PHE A 152 17.54 -27.31 9.70
CA PHE A 152 16.11 -27.27 9.40
C PHE A 152 15.67 -25.88 8.93
N ALA A 153 16.12 -24.81 9.60
CA ALA A 153 15.80 -23.45 9.26
C ALA A 153 16.31 -23.10 7.85
N GLN A 154 17.52 -23.53 7.51
CA GLN A 154 18.09 -23.34 6.17
C GLN A 154 17.28 -24.08 5.09
N GLN A 155 16.94 -25.35 5.30
CA GLN A 155 16.11 -26.11 4.34
C GLN A 155 14.72 -25.47 4.16
N LEU A 156 14.14 -25.00 5.25
CA LEU A 156 12.84 -24.35 5.22
C LEU A 156 12.90 -23.01 4.47
N ASP A 157 13.98 -22.24 4.64
CA ASP A 157 14.22 -21.02 3.87
C ASP A 157 14.39 -21.31 2.37
N GLU A 158 15.08 -22.38 1.98
CA GLU A 158 15.21 -22.78 0.56
C GLU A 158 13.84 -23.11 -0.06
N VAL A 159 13.00 -23.86 0.66
CA VAL A 159 11.63 -24.19 0.20
C VAL A 159 10.77 -22.93 0.09
N LYS A 160 10.90 -22.00 1.04
CA LYS A 160 10.21 -20.72 1.04
C LYS A 160 10.58 -19.91 -0.20
N GLU A 161 11.86 -19.72 -0.46
CA GLU A 161 12.35 -18.96 -1.61
C GLU A 161 11.87 -19.60 -2.93
N ALA A 162 11.93 -20.94 -3.04
CA ALA A 162 11.42 -21.65 -4.21
C ALA A 162 9.91 -21.48 -4.41
N LEU A 163 9.13 -21.36 -3.34
CA LEU A 163 7.69 -21.11 -3.41
C LEU A 163 7.39 -19.65 -3.80
N LEU A 164 8.08 -18.68 -3.20
CA LEU A 164 7.94 -17.26 -3.52
C LEU A 164 8.34 -16.96 -4.97
N GLU A 165 9.40 -17.59 -5.48
CA GLU A 165 9.82 -17.43 -6.88
C GLU A 165 8.75 -17.93 -7.88
N LYS A 166 7.98 -18.97 -7.52
CA LYS A 166 6.85 -19.44 -8.36
C LYS A 166 5.69 -18.46 -8.40
N LEU A 167 5.48 -17.71 -7.32
CA LEU A 167 4.41 -16.71 -7.20
C LEU A 167 4.82 -15.35 -7.74
N ARG A 168 6.12 -15.12 -7.92
CA ARG A 168 6.65 -13.88 -8.47
C ARG A 168 6.03 -13.65 -9.86
N PRO A 169 5.29 -12.55 -10.06
CA PRO A 169 4.67 -12.29 -11.35
C PRO A 169 5.77 -12.10 -12.39
N ARG A 170 5.74 -12.92 -13.45
CA ARG A 170 6.63 -12.73 -14.60
C ARG A 170 6.36 -11.34 -15.19
N PRO A 171 7.41 -10.58 -15.56
CA PRO A 171 7.21 -9.33 -16.28
C PRO A 171 6.43 -9.64 -17.56
N SER A 172 5.19 -9.15 -17.66
CA SER A 172 4.43 -9.21 -18.91
C SER A 172 5.26 -8.53 -19.99
N PRO A 173 5.46 -9.13 -21.17
CA PRO A 173 5.96 -8.37 -22.29
C PRO A 173 5.01 -7.19 -22.50
N ALA A 174 5.56 -5.97 -22.49
CA ALA A 174 4.80 -4.76 -22.62
C ALA A 174 3.96 -4.84 -23.91
N ARG A 175 2.63 -4.89 -23.79
CA ARG A 175 1.75 -4.57 -24.90
C ARG A 175 1.90 -3.08 -25.17
N TYR A 176 2.76 -2.74 -26.13
CA TYR A 176 2.87 -1.42 -26.71
C TYR A 176 1.55 -1.07 -27.42
N GLY A 177 0.58 -0.57 -26.66
CA GLY A 177 -0.57 0.16 -27.17
C GLY A 177 -0.30 1.64 -27.02
N ARG A 178 0.19 2.28 -28.08
CA ARG A 178 0.45 3.72 -28.15
C ARG A 178 -0.90 4.44 -28.07
N ALA A 179 -1.35 4.80 -26.87
CA ALA A 179 -2.46 5.72 -26.70
C ALA A 179 -1.95 7.13 -27.06
N SER A 180 -2.20 7.56 -28.29
CA SER A 180 -2.04 8.96 -28.67
C SER A 180 -3.09 9.79 -27.93
N CYS A 181 -2.66 10.54 -26.92
CA CYS A 181 -3.45 11.63 -26.37
C CYS A 181 -3.53 12.74 -27.43
N THR A 182 -4.69 12.90 -28.07
CA THR A 182 -5.02 14.11 -28.82
C THR A 182 -5.28 15.24 -27.80
N PRO A 183 -4.63 16.41 -27.94
CA PRO A 183 -4.88 17.53 -27.04
C PRO A 183 -6.26 18.14 -27.33
N TRP A 184 -6.97 18.52 -26.26
CA TRP A 184 -8.26 19.19 -26.32
C TRP A 184 -8.10 20.52 -27.08
N GLN A 185 -8.75 20.64 -28.23
CA GLN A 185 -8.85 21.91 -28.94
C GLN A 185 -9.83 22.82 -28.22
N THR A 186 -9.34 23.99 -27.86
CA THR A 186 -10.10 25.13 -27.35
C THR A 186 -11.15 25.53 -28.40
N ALA A 187 -12.42 25.39 -28.05
CA ALA A 187 -13.52 25.86 -28.88
C ALA A 187 -13.47 27.40 -28.98
N ALA A 188 -13.09 27.92 -30.14
CA ALA A 188 -13.30 29.32 -30.48
C ALA A 188 -14.76 29.51 -30.88
N VAL A 189 -15.49 30.27 -30.07
CA VAL A 189 -16.82 30.83 -30.39
C VAL A 189 -16.70 31.73 -31.60
N THR A 190 -17.36 31.39 -32.70
CA THR A 190 -17.65 32.30 -33.82
C THR A 190 -19.14 32.58 -33.86
N GLY A 191 -19.49 33.86 -33.74
CA GLY A 191 -20.87 34.36 -33.73
C GLY A 191 -21.56 34.27 -35.10
N PRO A 192 -22.88 34.52 -35.14
CA PRO A 192 -23.69 34.31 -36.34
C PRO A 192 -23.45 35.40 -37.41
N PRO A 193 -23.57 35.07 -38.72
CA PRO A 193 -23.35 36.03 -39.79
C PRO A 193 -24.52 37.02 -39.94
N SER A 194 -24.18 38.28 -40.21
CA SER A 194 -25.13 39.34 -40.59
C SER A 194 -25.59 39.19 -42.05
N PRO A 195 -26.83 39.59 -42.40
CA PRO A 195 -27.37 39.44 -43.75
C PRO A 195 -26.90 40.56 -44.69
N THR A 196 -26.31 40.17 -45.82
CA THR A 196 -25.96 41.11 -46.90
C THR A 196 -27.20 41.49 -47.71
N HIS A 197 -27.58 42.75 -47.64
CA HIS A 197 -28.43 43.45 -48.60
C HIS A 197 -27.62 43.84 -49.85
N ARG A 198 -28.15 43.58 -51.05
CA ARG A 198 -28.04 44.39 -52.29
C ARG A 198 -28.87 43.68 -53.37
N ARG A 199 -30.02 44.24 -53.74
CA ARG A 199 -30.28 45.28 -54.76
C ARG A 199 -30.71 44.63 -56.07
#